data_AF-A0A126V5Y2-F1
#
_entry.id   AF-A0A126V5Y2-F1
#
_cell.length_a   1.000
_cell.length_b   1.000
_cell.length_c   1.000
_cell.angle_alpha   90.00
_cell.angle_beta   90.00
_cell.angle_gamma   90.00
#
_symmetry.space_group_name_H-M   'P 1'
#
loop_
_entity.id
_entity.type
_entity.pdbx_description
1 polymer ?
#
loop_
_entity_poly.entity_id
_entity_poly.type
_entity_poly.pdbx_seq_one_letter_code
_entity_poly.pdbx_strand_id
1 'polypeptide(L)'
;MEKIAELGFKTIIDNRPDGESFDQPNFVEIECAAQKLGLKAIYIPVVNGQPTEAAAKDLKAALGDTPTPVLAYCRSGGRSMALWTQAMES
;
A
#
# COMPACT_ATOMS: atom_id res chain seq x y z
N MET A 1 -10.10 -0.63 8.85
CA MET A 1 -8.98 -1.52 9.23
C MET A 1 -9.46 -2.84 9.82
N GLU A 2 -10.40 -2.85 10.76
CA GLU A 2 -10.96 -4.09 11.36
C GLU A 2 -11.35 -5.13 10.33
N LYS A 3 -12.13 -4.72 9.30
CA LYS A 3 -12.53 -5.67 8.25
C LYS A 3 -11.36 -6.27 7.46
N ILE A 4 -10.28 -5.52 7.28
CA ILE A 4 -9.07 -6.00 6.58
C ILE A 4 -8.39 -7.08 7.43
N ALA A 5 -8.28 -6.87 8.75
CA ALA A 5 -7.74 -7.85 9.67
C ALA A 5 -8.63 -9.11 9.78
N GLU A 6 -9.96 -8.95 9.85
CA GLU A 6 -10.93 -10.05 9.86
C GLU A 6 -10.85 -10.93 8.60
N LEU A 7 -10.62 -10.32 7.44
CA LEU A 7 -10.44 -11.03 6.18
C LEU A 7 -9.09 -11.75 6.08
N GLY A 8 -8.25 -11.64 7.10
CA GLY A 8 -7.00 -12.39 7.24
C GLY A 8 -5.77 -11.75 6.61
N PHE A 9 -5.88 -10.54 6.03
CA PHE A 9 -4.73 -9.78 5.58
C PHE A 9 -3.75 -9.54 6.71
N LYS A 10 -2.46 -9.51 6.38
CA LYS A 10 -1.36 -9.31 7.35
C LYS A 10 -0.55 -8.06 7.08
N THR A 11 -0.56 -7.60 5.83
CA THR A 11 0.15 -6.39 5.41
C THR A 11 -0.76 -5.54 4.53
N ILE A 12 -0.73 -4.22 4.73
CA ILE A 12 -1.32 -3.23 3.83
C ILE A 12 -0.21 -2.39 3.18
N ILE A 13 -0.39 -2.04 1.91
CA ILE A 13 0.50 -1.14 1.18
C ILE A 13 -0.33 0.03 0.66
N ASP A 14 -0.02 1.24 1.10
CA ASP A 14 -0.66 2.45 0.61
C ASP A 14 0.14 3.04 -0.56
N ASN A 15 -0.50 3.10 -1.73
CA ASN A 15 0.02 3.70 -2.94
C ASN A 15 -0.58 5.08 -3.24
N ARG A 16 -1.34 5.64 -2.31
CA ARG A 16 -1.93 6.96 -2.38
C ARG A 16 -1.02 7.98 -1.67
N PRO A 17 -0.45 8.98 -2.36
CA PRO A 17 0.23 10.08 -1.68
C PRO A 17 -0.71 10.77 -0.69
N ASP A 18 -0.18 11.15 0.47
CA ASP A 18 -0.89 11.99 1.43
C ASP A 18 -1.31 13.33 0.82
N GLY A 19 -2.43 13.88 1.29
CA GLY A 19 -2.91 15.21 0.89
C GLY A 19 -3.60 15.30 -0.48
N GLU A 20 -4.06 14.20 -1.10
CA GLU A 20 -4.87 14.30 -2.33
C GLU A 20 -6.31 14.80 -2.09
N SER A 21 -6.80 14.74 -0.85
CA SER A 21 -8.14 15.23 -0.50
C SER A 21 -8.25 15.60 0.99
N PHE A 22 -9.18 16.48 1.34
CA PHE A 22 -9.40 16.91 2.72
C PHE A 22 -9.90 15.79 3.64
N ASP A 23 -10.63 14.83 3.09
CA ASP A 23 -11.17 13.66 3.78
C ASP A 23 -10.21 12.46 3.79
N GLN A 24 -9.00 12.63 3.24
CA GLN A 24 -8.00 11.57 3.22
C GLN A 24 -7.27 11.50 4.57
N PRO A 25 -7.29 10.35 5.27
CA PRO A 25 -6.38 10.13 6.38
C PRO A 25 -4.94 10.06 5.85
N ASN A 26 -4.00 10.65 6.57
CA ASN A 26 -2.59 10.52 6.24
C ASN A 26 -2.08 9.10 6.56
N PHE A 27 -0.98 8.70 5.93
CA PHE A 27 -0.42 7.37 6.13
C PHE A 27 -0.10 7.07 7.59
N VAL A 28 0.34 8.07 8.38
CA VAL A 28 0.61 7.89 9.82
C VAL A 28 -0.65 7.45 10.60
N GLU A 29 -1.82 7.98 10.24
CA GLU A 29 -3.09 7.60 10.88
C GLU A 29 -3.50 6.17 10.48
N ILE A 30 -3.28 5.83 9.20
CA ILE A 30 -3.48 4.48 8.65
C ILE A 30 -2.55 3.48 9.36
N GLU A 31 -1.27 3.79 9.48
CA GLU A 31 -0.27 2.95 10.12
C GLU A 31 -0.63 2.70 11.59
N CYS A 32 -0.99 3.75 12.33
CA CYS A 32 -1.41 3.61 13.73
C CYS A 32 -2.65 2.70 13.85
N ALA A 33 -3.63 2.83 12.96
CA ALA A 33 -4.82 1.97 12.95
C ALA A 33 -4.50 0.52 12.56
N ALA A 34 -3.55 0.30 11.65
CA ALA A 34 -3.09 -1.02 11.22
C ALA A 34 -2.33 -1.75 12.34
N GLN A 35 -1.39 -1.05 13.00
CA GLN A 35 -0.58 -1.60 14.09
C GLN A 35 -1.43 -2.07 15.27
N LYS A 36 -2.50 -1.34 15.63
CA LYS A 36 -3.45 -1.75 16.68
C LYS A 36 -4.12 -3.11 16.42
N LEU A 37 -4.15 -3.55 15.16
CA LEU A 37 -4.73 -4.82 14.73
C LEU A 37 -3.67 -5.86 14.34
N GLY A 38 -2.39 -5.58 14.58
CA GLY A 38 -1.29 -6.47 14.21
C GLY A 38 -1.01 -6.53 12.69
N LEU A 39 -1.47 -5.55 11.93
CA LEU A 39 -1.18 -5.41 10.50
C LEU A 39 0.13 -4.64 10.30
N LYS A 40 1.01 -5.13 9.42
CA LYS A 40 2.13 -4.34 8.90
C LYS A 40 1.59 -3.30 7.91
N ALA A 41 2.00 -2.05 8.02
CA ALA A 41 1.65 -0.99 7.07
C ALA A 41 2.91 -0.52 6.35
N ILE A 42 2.81 -0.31 5.04
CA ILE A 42 3.93 0.15 4.19
C ILE A 42 3.43 1.26 3.30
N TYR A 43 4.25 2.29 3.14
CA TYR A 43 3.95 3.44 2.28
C TYR A 43 4.83 3.43 1.04
N ILE A 44 4.21 3.24 -0.12
CA ILE A 44 4.89 3.30 -1.44
C ILE A 44 4.03 4.18 -2.36
N PRO A 45 4.02 5.51 -2.14
CA PRO A 45 3.12 6.40 -2.84
C PRO A 45 3.47 6.50 -4.33
N VAL A 46 2.44 6.40 -5.18
CA VAL A 46 2.58 6.64 -6.62
C VAL A 46 2.09 8.06 -6.94
N VAL A 47 3.04 8.96 -7.14
CA VAL A 47 2.80 10.38 -7.46
C VAL A 47 2.52 10.55 -8.95
N ASN A 48 1.65 11.49 -9.33
CA ASN A 48 1.24 11.75 -10.71
C ASN A 48 0.60 10.55 -11.45
N GLY A 49 0.18 9.51 -10.71
CA GLY A 49 -0.49 8.34 -11.27
C GLY A 49 0.42 7.36 -12.03
N GLN A 50 1.73 7.60 -12.10
CA GLN A 50 2.69 6.75 -12.81
C GLN A 50 3.73 6.17 -11.85
N PRO A 51 3.87 4.84 -11.77
CA PRO A 51 4.87 4.22 -10.93
C PRO A 51 6.30 4.47 -11.46
N THR A 52 7.25 4.61 -10.55
CA THR A 52 8.67 4.73 -10.88
C THR A 52 9.35 3.37 -10.77
N GLU A 53 10.50 3.19 -11.42
CA GLU A 53 11.29 1.96 -11.28
C GLU A 53 11.73 1.74 -9.81
N ALA A 54 12.01 2.82 -9.08
CA ALA A 54 12.31 2.77 -7.65
C ALA A 54 11.12 2.22 -6.85
N ALA A 55 9.91 2.77 -7.07
CA ALA A 55 8.70 2.29 -6.40
C ALA A 55 8.41 0.83 -6.75
N ALA A 56 8.66 0.41 -7.99
CA ALA A 56 8.49 -0.97 -8.43
C ALA A 56 9.44 -1.93 -7.69
N LYS A 57 10.72 -1.53 -7.53
CA LYS A 57 11.70 -2.27 -6.72
C LYS A 57 11.31 -2.34 -5.25
N ASP A 58 10.85 -1.22 -4.68
CA ASP A 58 10.37 -1.16 -3.30
C ASP A 58 9.16 -2.08 -3.09
N LEU A 59 8.21 -2.11 -4.03
CA LEU A 59 7.09 -3.03 -3.98
C LEU A 59 7.55 -4.49 -4.06
N LYS A 60 8.45 -4.82 -4.98
CA LYS A 60 8.99 -6.18 -5.14
C LYS A 60 9.70 -6.66 -3.88
N ALA A 61 10.50 -5.79 -3.26
CA ALA A 61 11.15 -6.07 -1.98
C ALA A 61 10.12 -6.26 -0.86
N ALA A 62 9.13 -5.37 -0.75
CA ALA A 62 8.07 -5.47 0.24
C ALA A 62 7.28 -6.78 0.10
N LEU A 63 6.93 -7.20 -1.11
CA LEU A 63 6.21 -8.46 -1.34
C LEU A 63 7.03 -9.69 -0.95
N GLY A 64 8.37 -9.63 -0.99
CA GLY A 64 9.26 -10.71 -0.58
C GLY A 64 9.52 -10.79 0.93
N ASP A 65 9.36 -9.68 1.66
CA ASP A 65 9.77 -9.54 3.08
C ASP A 65 8.59 -9.21 4.03
N THR A 66 7.36 -9.50 3.61
CA THR A 66 6.16 -9.16 4.40
C THR A 66 5.25 -10.35 4.63
N PRO A 67 4.57 -10.39 5.78
CA PRO A 67 3.50 -11.36 6.01
C PRO A 67 2.40 -11.24 4.95
N THR A 68 1.98 -12.38 4.39
CA THR A 68 0.90 -12.48 3.41
C THR A 68 -0.38 -13.00 4.08
N PRO A 69 -1.59 -12.72 3.53
CA PRO A 69 -1.85 -11.96 2.30
C PRO A 69 -1.67 -10.44 2.47
N VAL A 70 -1.29 -9.80 1.36
CA VAL A 70 -1.04 -8.35 1.24
C VAL A 70 -2.24 -7.67 0.57
N LEU A 71 -2.67 -6.53 1.10
CA LEU A 71 -3.65 -5.64 0.46
C LEU A 71 -2.96 -4.33 0.05
N ALA A 72 -2.77 -4.13 -1.25
CA ALA A 72 -2.32 -2.84 -1.79
C ALA A 72 -3.53 -1.99 -2.20
N TYR A 73 -3.52 -0.71 -1.87
CA TYR A 73 -4.61 0.20 -2.23
C TYR A 73 -4.11 1.59 -2.64
N CYS A 74 -4.97 2.33 -3.34
CA CYS A 74 -4.85 3.77 -3.49
C CYS A 74 -6.26 4.38 -3.40
N ARG A 75 -6.57 5.47 -4.13
CA ARG A 75 -7.95 6.00 -4.21
C ARG A 75 -8.93 5.05 -4.91
N SER A 76 -8.53 4.45 -6.04
CA SER A 76 -9.41 3.65 -6.91
C SER A 76 -8.83 2.30 -7.34
N GLY A 77 -7.64 1.93 -6.82
CA GLY A 77 -6.91 0.71 -7.18
C GLY A 77 -5.99 0.82 -8.40
N GLY A 78 -6.21 1.79 -9.30
CA GLY A 78 -5.45 1.90 -10.56
C GLY A 78 -3.93 2.01 -10.39
N ARG A 79 -3.46 2.80 -9.42
CA ARG A 79 -2.02 2.94 -9.13
C ARG A 79 -1.39 1.65 -8.60
N SER A 80 -2.11 0.95 -7.73
CA SER A 80 -1.65 -0.31 -7.15
C SER A 80 -1.51 -1.38 -8.23
N MET A 81 -2.47 -1.43 -9.16
CA MET A 81 -2.39 -2.33 -10.32
C MET A 81 -1.20 -1.97 -11.22
N ALA A 82 -1.05 -0.71 -11.61
CA ALA A 82 0.05 -0.27 -12.45
C ALA A 82 1.42 -0.54 -11.81
N LEU A 83 1.56 -0.25 -10.51
CA LEU A 83 2.79 -0.49 -9.76
C LEU A 83 3.11 -1.98 -9.67
N TRP A 84 2.10 -2.82 -9.42
CA TRP A 84 2.27 -4.26 -9.41
C TRP A 84 2.73 -4.79 -10.78
N THR A 85 2.09 -4.36 -11.87
CA THR A 85 2.48 -4.74 -13.23
C THR A 85 3.94 -4.41 -13.49
N GLN A 86 4.35 -3.16 -13.22
CA GLN A 86 5.72 -2.73 -13.41
C GLN A 86 6.71 -3.52 -12.55
N ALA A 87 6.36 -3.82 -11.29
CA ALA A 87 7.21 -4.59 -10.37
C ALA A 87 7.40 -6.05 -10.80
N MET A 88 6.42 -6.65 -11.49
CA MET A 88 6.52 -8.03 -11.99
C MET A 88 7.29 -8.12 -13.32
N GLU A 89 7.34 -7.04 -14.09
CA GLU A 89 8.04 -6.95 -15.38
C GLU A 89 9.54 -6.62 -15.23
N SER A 90 9.93 -5.99 -14.12
CA SER A 90 11.32 -5.63 -13.76
C SER A 90 11.97 -6.66 -12.83
#